data_AF-A0A522DK13-F1
#
_entry.id   AF-A0A522DK13-F1
#
_cell.length_a   1.000
_cell.length_b   1.000
_cell.length_c   1.000
_cell.angle_alpha   90.00
_cell.angle_beta   90.00
_cell.angle_gamma   90.00
#
_symmetry.space_group_name_H-M   'P 1'
#
loop_
_entity.id
_entity.type
_entity.pdbx_description
1 polymer ?
#
loop_
_entity_poly.entity_id
_entity_poly.type
_entity_poly.pdbx_seq_one_letter_code
_entity_poly.pdbx_strand_id
1 'polypeptide(L)'
;MEDTLKKAWLTDVYPPADYNFKTIYSRPTDSLLKPMMHRSDNFFAEQVLLMVSNEKFGVMNDEKIIDTLLKTDFKDLPQKPRWADGSGLSRYNLFTPQDFVAILNKMKNEFGMERIKVILPTGGTGTISNYYKADSNYIFAKTGTLSGVVAFSGYLYTKKGKLLIFSTLVNNHQSSATAVRRAVEKFLQGIRNKY
;
A
#
# COMPACT_ATOMS: atom_id res chain seq x y z
N MET A 1 30.50 -2.75 -30.43
CA MET A 1 30.06 -4.15 -30.28
C MET A 1 29.35 -4.54 -31.56
N GLU A 2 29.65 -5.69 -32.15
CA GLU A 2 28.98 -6.19 -33.34
C GLU A 2 28.17 -7.43 -32.96
N ASP A 3 26.99 -7.61 -33.56
CA ASP A 3 26.22 -8.86 -33.43
C ASP A 3 26.86 -9.97 -34.30
N THR A 4 26.45 -11.20 -34.05
CA THR A 4 26.80 -12.46 -34.72
C THR A 4 26.72 -12.43 -36.26
N LEU A 5 26.05 -11.42 -36.83
CA LEU A 5 25.98 -11.14 -38.27
C LEU A 5 26.97 -10.05 -38.76
N LYS A 6 27.91 -9.60 -37.91
CA LYS A 6 28.91 -8.54 -38.17
C LYS A 6 28.32 -7.21 -38.68
N LYS A 7 27.06 -6.93 -38.36
CA LYS A 7 26.47 -5.61 -38.61
C LYS A 7 26.79 -4.70 -37.42
N ALA A 8 27.42 -3.56 -37.71
CA ALA A 8 27.55 -2.47 -36.76
C ALA A 8 26.15 -1.89 -36.49
N TRP A 9 25.68 -1.99 -35.26
CA TRP A 9 24.52 -1.25 -34.79
C TRP A 9 24.94 -0.47 -33.55
N LEU A 10 24.52 0.80 -33.52
CA LEU A 10 24.90 1.88 -32.60
C LEU A 10 26.12 2.70 -33.05
N THR A 11 25.86 3.62 -33.97
CA THR A 11 26.31 5.00 -33.72
C THR A 11 25.26 5.62 -32.82
N ASP A 12 25.65 6.28 -31.73
CA ASP A 12 24.76 7.20 -31.03
C ASP A 12 24.33 8.28 -32.03
N VAL A 13 23.19 8.07 -32.69
CA VAL A 13 22.55 9.09 -33.51
C VAL A 13 21.95 10.05 -32.50
N TYR A 14 22.77 10.99 -32.04
CA TYR A 14 22.26 12.12 -31.31
C TYR A 14 21.25 12.82 -32.23
N PRO A 15 20.03 13.08 -31.74
CA PRO A 15 19.10 13.89 -32.49
C PRO A 15 19.79 15.21 -32.87
N PRO A 16 19.55 15.73 -34.08
CA PRO A 16 20.19 16.95 -34.54
C PRO A 16 19.90 18.10 -33.56
N ALA A 17 20.76 19.12 -33.53
CA ALA A 17 20.68 20.19 -32.52
C ALA A 17 19.34 20.96 -32.51
N ASP A 18 18.58 20.88 -33.61
CA ASP A 18 17.25 21.46 -33.83
C ASP A 18 16.09 20.47 -33.58
N TYR A 19 16.38 19.28 -33.04
CA TYR A 19 15.34 18.29 -32.76
C TYR A 19 14.39 18.79 -31.69
N ASN A 20 13.11 18.90 -32.06
CA ASN A 20 12.06 19.32 -31.15
C ASN A 20 11.67 18.17 -30.22
N PHE A 21 12.32 18.09 -29.05
CA PHE A 21 11.98 17.12 -28.03
C PHE A 21 10.57 17.35 -27.49
N LYS A 22 9.69 16.36 -27.67
CA LYS A 22 8.41 16.34 -26.98
C LYS A 22 8.61 15.85 -25.55
N THR A 23 8.42 16.73 -24.58
CA THR A 23 8.41 16.34 -23.17
C THR A 23 7.21 15.44 -22.90
N ILE A 24 7.45 14.24 -22.37
CA ILE A 24 6.41 13.32 -21.91
C ILE A 24 6.39 13.37 -20.38
N TYR A 25 5.31 13.91 -19.82
CA TYR A 25 5.11 13.96 -18.38
C TYR A 25 4.63 12.61 -17.84
N SER A 26 5.04 12.30 -16.61
CA SER A 26 4.49 11.15 -15.88
C SER A 26 3.00 11.34 -15.58
N ARG A 27 2.30 10.24 -15.32
CA ARG A 27 0.91 10.32 -14.86
C ARG A 27 0.86 10.81 -13.39
N PRO A 28 -0.26 11.39 -12.94
CA PRO A 28 -0.44 11.76 -11.53
C PRO A 28 -0.26 10.54 -10.60
N THR A 29 0.35 10.74 -9.44
CA THR A 29 0.67 9.66 -8.47
C THR A 29 -0.54 8.79 -8.12
N ASP A 30 -1.70 9.40 -7.94
CA ASP A 30 -2.92 8.68 -7.54
C ASP A 30 -3.45 7.76 -8.65
N SER A 31 -3.07 7.99 -9.92
CA SER A 31 -3.38 7.08 -11.02
C SER A 31 -2.65 5.73 -10.92
N LEU A 32 -1.56 5.69 -10.16
CA LEU A 32 -0.81 4.48 -9.82
C LEU A 32 -1.24 3.91 -8.45
N LEU A 33 -1.36 4.78 -7.44
CA LEU A 33 -1.67 4.32 -6.07
C LEU A 33 -3.07 3.70 -5.96
N LYS A 34 -4.06 4.23 -6.68
CA LYS A 34 -5.43 3.69 -6.64
C LYS A 34 -5.50 2.23 -7.13
N PRO A 35 -5.06 1.86 -8.35
CA PRO A 35 -5.08 0.46 -8.76
C PRO A 35 -4.20 -0.43 -7.86
N MET A 36 -3.04 0.05 -7.41
CA MET A 36 -2.17 -0.66 -6.47
C MET A 36 -2.94 -1.06 -5.20
N MET A 37 -3.62 -0.11 -4.57
CA MET A 37 -4.32 -0.33 -3.30
C MET A 37 -5.61 -1.13 -3.47
N HIS A 38 -6.37 -0.90 -4.54
CA HIS A 38 -7.63 -1.62 -4.80
C HIS A 38 -7.42 -3.08 -5.19
N ARG A 39 -6.37 -3.38 -5.96
CA ARG A 39 -6.06 -4.74 -6.44
C ARG A 39 -5.05 -5.46 -5.54
N SER A 40 -4.42 -4.75 -4.60
CA SER A 40 -3.29 -5.26 -3.82
C SER A 40 -2.15 -5.71 -4.73
N ASP A 41 -1.76 -4.86 -5.68
CA ASP A 41 -0.74 -5.18 -6.67
C ASP A 41 0.66 -5.12 -6.05
N ASN A 42 1.26 -6.29 -5.87
CA ASN A 42 2.57 -6.42 -5.23
C ASN A 42 3.69 -5.80 -6.07
N PHE A 43 3.61 -5.94 -7.41
CA PHE A 43 4.63 -5.40 -8.29
C PHE A 43 4.65 -3.88 -8.19
N PHE A 44 3.49 -3.23 -8.22
CA PHE A 44 3.43 -1.77 -8.03
C PHE A 44 3.95 -1.34 -6.66
N ALA A 45 3.70 -2.11 -5.60
CA ALA A 45 4.20 -1.79 -4.27
C ALA A 45 5.75 -1.83 -4.20
N GLU A 46 6.38 -2.86 -4.77
CA GLU A 46 7.86 -2.94 -4.84
C GLU A 46 8.43 -1.81 -5.70
N GLN A 47 7.84 -1.55 -6.87
CA GLN A 47 8.32 -0.50 -7.76
C GLN A 47 8.17 0.90 -7.15
N VAL A 48 7.09 1.17 -6.40
CA VAL A 48 6.93 2.44 -5.68
C VAL A 48 8.01 2.62 -4.64
N LEU A 49 8.35 1.59 -3.87
CA LEU A 49 9.43 1.66 -2.89
C LEU A 49 10.78 1.98 -3.56
N LEU A 50 11.09 1.31 -4.68
CA LEU A 50 12.30 1.58 -5.45
C LEU A 50 12.32 2.96 -6.10
N MET A 51 11.18 3.48 -6.57
CA MET A 51 11.07 4.85 -7.08
C MET A 51 11.33 5.88 -5.99
N VAL A 52 10.83 5.65 -4.76
CA VAL A 52 11.14 6.51 -3.61
C VAL A 52 12.64 6.47 -3.29
N SER A 53 13.28 5.29 -3.37
CA SER A 53 14.73 5.18 -3.24
C SER A 53 15.47 5.98 -4.32
N ASN A 54 15.05 5.86 -5.58
CA ASN A 54 15.67 6.55 -6.70
C ASN A 54 15.52 8.06 -6.58
N GLU A 55 14.35 8.55 -6.17
CA GLU A 55 14.13 9.98 -5.94
C GLU A 55 15.01 10.51 -4.81
N LYS A 56 15.18 9.75 -3.73
CA LYS A 56 15.94 10.20 -2.55
C LYS A 56 17.46 10.07 -2.72
N PHE A 57 17.92 9.09 -3.49
CA PHE A 57 19.34 8.69 -3.52
C PHE A 57 19.93 8.50 -4.91
N GLY A 58 19.15 8.59 -5.98
CA GLY A 58 19.59 8.27 -7.35
C GLY A 58 19.86 6.77 -7.58
N VAL A 59 19.44 5.90 -6.67
CA VAL A 59 19.62 4.44 -6.76
C VAL A 59 18.36 3.70 -6.37
N MET A 60 18.08 2.58 -7.04
CA MET A 60 16.99 1.66 -6.69
C MET A 60 17.49 0.63 -5.69
N ASN A 61 17.32 0.88 -4.39
CA ASN A 61 17.75 0.00 -3.31
C ASN A 61 16.72 0.02 -2.18
N ASP A 62 15.96 -1.07 -2.05
CA ASP A 62 14.88 -1.26 -1.08
C ASP A 62 15.40 -1.26 0.37
N GLU A 63 16.47 -1.99 0.67
CA GLU A 63 17.06 -2.04 2.02
C GLU A 63 17.45 -0.65 2.53
N LYS A 64 18.13 0.15 1.69
CA LYS A 64 18.59 1.50 2.01
C LYS A 64 17.41 2.45 2.26
N ILE A 65 16.39 2.40 1.41
CA ILE A 65 15.23 3.29 1.59
C ILE A 65 14.40 2.87 2.79
N ILE A 66 14.21 1.57 3.03
CA ILE A 66 13.52 1.06 4.23
C ILE A 66 14.25 1.52 5.50
N ASP A 67 15.56 1.30 5.60
CA ASP A 67 16.36 1.73 6.75
C ASP A 67 16.24 3.24 7.00
N THR A 68 16.26 4.03 5.92
CA THR A 68 16.12 5.48 6.02
C THR A 68 14.73 5.86 6.51
N LEU A 69 13.65 5.32 5.94
CA LEU A 69 12.28 5.63 6.33
C LEU A 69 12.02 5.26 7.79
N LEU A 70 12.56 4.14 8.28
CA LEU A 70 12.47 3.74 9.69
C LEU A 70 13.21 4.69 10.64
N LYS A 71 14.26 5.38 10.17
CA LYS A 71 15.01 6.39 10.95
C LYS A 71 14.43 7.80 10.81
N THR A 72 13.62 8.06 9.78
CA THR A 72 13.04 9.39 9.50
C THR A 72 11.53 9.38 9.70
N ASP A 73 10.79 9.00 8.67
CA ASP A 73 9.34 9.16 8.55
C ASP A 73 8.56 8.27 9.54
N PHE A 74 9.18 7.15 9.93
CA PHE A 74 8.62 6.13 10.81
C PHE A 74 9.43 5.96 12.11
N LYS A 75 10.23 6.96 12.49
CA LYS A 75 11.01 6.93 13.74
C LYS A 75 10.12 6.86 15.00
N ASP A 76 8.90 7.40 14.92
CA ASP A 76 7.95 7.52 16.02
C ASP A 76 6.92 6.37 16.05
N LEU A 77 7.18 5.27 15.32
CA LEU A 77 6.31 4.10 15.41
C LEU A 77 6.32 3.52 16.83
N PRO A 78 5.16 3.08 17.36
CA PRO A 78 5.05 2.54 18.71
C PRO A 78 6.01 1.37 18.99
N GLN A 79 6.30 0.56 17.97
CA GLN A 79 7.30 -0.50 18.02
C GLN A 79 8.20 -0.37 16.80
N LYS A 80 9.49 -0.71 16.95
CA LYS A 80 10.40 -0.78 15.81
C LYS A 80 10.04 -2.01 14.96
N PRO A 81 9.50 -1.85 13.74
CA PRO A 81 9.11 -2.98 12.92
C PRO A 81 10.35 -3.62 12.27
N ARG A 82 10.19 -4.87 11.81
CA ARG A 82 11.07 -5.43 10.78
C ARG A 82 10.35 -5.26 9.44
N TRP A 83 10.91 -4.45 8.55
CA TRP A 83 10.36 -4.18 7.23
C TRP A 83 11.33 -4.73 6.18
N ALA A 84 10.85 -5.61 5.31
CA ALA A 84 11.68 -6.39 4.40
C ALA A 84 11.36 -6.13 2.92
N ASP A 85 10.14 -5.74 2.56
CA ASP A 85 9.75 -5.49 1.17
C ASP A 85 8.59 -4.48 1.06
N GLY A 86 8.31 -3.97 -0.13
CA GLY A 86 7.24 -3.00 -0.37
C GLY A 86 5.84 -3.62 -0.35
N SER A 87 5.71 -4.89 -0.75
CA SER A 87 4.42 -5.55 -0.98
C SER A 87 3.79 -6.22 0.23
N GLY A 88 4.59 -6.59 1.24
CA GLY A 88 4.14 -7.39 2.37
C GLY A 88 4.16 -8.91 2.11
N LEU A 89 4.75 -9.39 1.02
CA LEU A 89 4.85 -10.82 0.71
C LEU A 89 5.88 -11.54 1.60
N SER A 90 6.93 -10.84 1.98
CA SER A 90 7.98 -11.37 2.84
C SER A 90 7.40 -11.71 4.22
N ARG A 91 7.66 -12.95 4.65
CA ARG A 91 7.35 -13.43 6.00
C ARG A 91 8.16 -12.73 7.09
N TYR A 92 9.18 -11.98 6.69
CA TYR A 92 10.02 -11.20 7.60
C TYR A 92 9.46 -9.80 7.88
N ASN A 93 8.37 -9.40 7.23
CA ASN A 93 7.64 -8.21 7.62
C ASN A 93 6.93 -8.43 8.96
N LEU A 94 7.36 -7.71 9.99
CA LEU A 94 6.83 -7.77 11.35
C LEU A 94 6.45 -6.37 11.79
N PHE A 95 5.15 -6.09 11.76
CA PHE A 95 4.52 -4.87 12.24
C PHE A 95 3.46 -5.22 13.27
N THR A 96 3.26 -4.36 14.26
CA THR A 96 2.18 -4.50 15.24
C THR A 96 0.91 -3.78 14.76
N PRO A 97 -0.28 -4.13 15.29
CA PRO A 97 -1.49 -3.37 15.01
C PRO A 97 -1.37 -1.88 15.38
N GLN A 98 -0.62 -1.58 16.45
CA GLN A 98 -0.34 -0.22 16.89
C GLN A 98 0.47 0.57 15.85
N ASP A 99 1.44 -0.08 15.20
CA ASP A 99 2.24 0.55 14.13
C ASP A 99 1.34 0.93 12.95
N PHE A 100 0.44 0.04 12.52
CA PHE A 100 -0.51 0.37 11.45
C PHE A 100 -1.48 1.50 11.86
N VAL A 101 -1.95 1.52 13.10
CA VAL A 101 -2.80 2.64 13.60
C VAL A 101 -2.02 3.95 13.57
N ALA A 102 -0.75 3.96 13.98
CA ALA A 102 0.10 5.14 13.93
C ALA A 102 0.33 5.63 12.49
N ILE A 103 0.66 4.72 11.56
CA ILE A 103 0.84 5.02 10.13
C ILE A 103 -0.45 5.59 9.54
N LEU A 104 -1.60 4.96 9.77
CA LEU A 104 -2.89 5.44 9.29
C LEU A 104 -3.22 6.82 9.90
N ASN A 105 -2.95 7.03 11.18
CA ASN A 105 -3.17 8.34 11.79
C ASN A 105 -2.29 9.43 11.15
N LYS A 106 -1.01 9.13 10.88
CA LYS A 106 -0.09 10.02 10.16
C LYS A 106 -0.62 10.32 8.75
N MET A 107 -0.99 9.29 7.99
CA MET A 107 -1.58 9.46 6.65
C MET A 107 -2.83 10.35 6.66
N LYS A 108 -3.74 10.15 7.62
CA LYS A 108 -4.95 10.99 7.79
C LYS A 108 -4.59 12.45 8.03
N ASN A 109 -3.59 12.71 8.87
CA ASN A 109 -3.20 14.07 9.24
C ASN A 109 -2.47 14.79 8.10
N GLU A 110 -1.72 14.06 7.28
CA GLU A 110 -0.94 14.65 6.17
C GLU A 110 -1.76 14.83 4.89
N PHE A 111 -2.64 13.86 4.57
CA PHE A 111 -3.33 13.83 3.28
C PHE A 111 -4.83 14.07 3.36
N GLY A 112 -5.41 14.02 4.56
CA GLY A 112 -6.85 14.14 4.78
C GLY A 112 -7.63 12.92 4.32
N MET A 113 -8.86 12.78 4.84
CA MET A 113 -9.72 11.65 4.50
C MET A 113 -10.22 11.66 3.05
N GLU A 114 -10.36 12.83 2.42
CA GLU A 114 -10.90 12.91 1.05
C GLU A 114 -9.98 12.21 0.04
N ARG A 115 -8.66 12.43 0.12
CA ARG A 115 -7.70 11.70 -0.72
C ARG A 115 -7.66 10.21 -0.36
N ILE A 116 -7.69 9.88 0.94
CA ILE A 116 -7.64 8.49 1.41
C ILE A 116 -8.82 7.67 0.89
N LYS A 117 -10.04 8.22 0.87
CA LYS A 117 -11.24 7.55 0.36
C LYS A 117 -11.14 7.20 -1.13
N VAL A 118 -10.33 7.93 -1.89
CA VAL A 118 -10.08 7.66 -3.31
C VAL A 118 -9.07 6.53 -3.51
N ILE A 119 -8.09 6.43 -2.60
CA ILE A 119 -6.97 5.49 -2.70
C ILE A 119 -7.30 4.13 -2.09
N LEU A 120 -7.92 4.09 -0.91
CA LEU A 120 -8.26 2.84 -0.24
C LEU A 120 -9.61 2.28 -0.73
N PRO A 121 -9.72 0.96 -0.93
CA PRO A 121 -10.99 0.36 -1.26
C PRO A 121 -11.97 0.47 -0.10
N THR A 122 -13.25 0.63 -0.47
CA THR A 122 -14.39 0.62 0.45
C THR A 122 -15.22 -0.65 0.32
N GLY A 123 -16.14 -0.89 1.25
CA GLY A 123 -17.06 -2.03 1.24
C GLY A 123 -17.68 -2.28 -0.14
N GLY A 124 -17.71 -3.53 -0.59
CA GLY A 124 -18.20 -3.87 -1.93
C GLY A 124 -17.25 -3.55 -3.09
N THR A 125 -16.04 -3.05 -2.83
CA THR A 125 -15.04 -2.74 -3.88
C THR A 125 -13.69 -3.42 -3.64
N GLY A 126 -12.88 -3.55 -4.71
CA GLY A 126 -11.51 -4.08 -4.63
C GLY A 126 -11.44 -5.45 -3.95
N THR A 127 -10.44 -5.63 -3.10
CA THR A 127 -10.23 -6.88 -2.33
C THR A 127 -11.32 -7.18 -1.28
N ILE A 128 -12.19 -6.22 -0.97
CA ILE A 128 -13.34 -6.41 -0.05
C ILE A 128 -14.68 -6.40 -0.79
N SER A 129 -14.68 -6.72 -2.09
CA SER A 129 -15.89 -6.74 -2.93
C SER A 129 -17.03 -7.61 -2.40
N ASN A 130 -16.72 -8.65 -1.60
CA ASN A 130 -17.68 -9.58 -1.00
C ASN A 130 -18.02 -9.30 0.47
N TYR A 131 -17.56 -8.16 1.01
CA TYR A 131 -17.69 -7.79 2.42
C TYR A 131 -18.23 -6.35 2.56
N TYR A 132 -18.85 -6.06 3.70
CA TYR A 132 -19.36 -4.73 4.07
C TYR A 132 -20.32 -4.11 3.02
N LYS A 133 -21.09 -4.93 2.30
CA LYS A 133 -21.95 -4.48 1.16
C LYS A 133 -23.16 -3.63 1.56
N ALA A 134 -23.66 -3.78 2.79
CA ALA A 134 -24.88 -3.12 3.22
C ALA A 134 -24.77 -1.58 3.21
N ASP A 135 -23.56 -1.06 3.30
CA ASP A 135 -23.27 0.38 3.24
C ASP A 135 -21.81 0.56 2.77
N SER A 136 -21.60 1.06 1.56
CA SER A 136 -20.27 1.12 0.94
C SER A 136 -19.50 2.40 1.27
N ASN A 137 -19.93 3.21 2.24
CA ASN A 137 -19.32 4.54 2.49
C ASN A 137 -18.81 4.74 3.93
N TYR A 138 -18.71 3.69 4.73
CA TYR A 138 -18.29 3.80 6.12
C TYR A 138 -16.94 3.15 6.43
N ILE A 139 -16.35 2.36 5.53
CA ILE A 139 -15.11 1.64 5.81
C ILE A 139 -14.14 1.75 4.65
N PHE A 140 -12.92 2.23 4.91
CA PHE A 140 -11.88 2.42 3.90
C PHE A 140 -10.62 1.73 4.40
N ALA A 141 -10.23 0.62 3.79
CA ALA A 141 -9.28 -0.28 4.43
C ALA A 141 -8.49 -1.12 3.44
N LYS A 142 -7.31 -1.58 3.87
CA LYS A 142 -6.46 -2.49 3.11
C LYS A 142 -6.51 -3.88 3.73
N THR A 143 -6.60 -4.90 2.86
CA THR A 143 -6.48 -6.30 3.24
C THR A 143 -5.04 -6.80 3.05
N GLY A 144 -4.64 -7.77 3.85
CA GLY A 144 -3.43 -8.57 3.65
C GLY A 144 -3.75 -10.03 3.90
N THR A 145 -3.26 -10.95 3.06
CA THR A 145 -3.53 -12.37 3.23
C THR A 145 -2.40 -13.21 2.69
N LEU A 146 -1.86 -14.07 3.56
CA LEU A 146 -0.92 -15.13 3.24
C LEU A 146 -1.42 -16.41 3.92
N SER A 147 -0.81 -17.57 3.63
CA SER A 147 -1.15 -18.79 4.35
C SER A 147 -0.95 -18.58 5.86
N GLY A 148 -2.00 -18.84 6.65
CA GLY A 148 -2.04 -18.64 8.10
C GLY A 148 -2.10 -17.18 8.57
N VAL A 149 -2.27 -16.20 7.67
CA VAL A 149 -2.29 -14.77 8.00
C VAL A 149 -3.46 -14.05 7.35
N VAL A 150 -4.23 -13.33 8.15
CA VAL A 150 -5.23 -12.35 7.68
C VAL A 150 -4.99 -11.02 8.40
N ALA A 151 -4.76 -9.97 7.61
CA ALA A 151 -4.63 -8.60 8.08
C ALA A 151 -5.73 -7.73 7.48
N PHE A 152 -6.27 -6.82 8.28
CA PHE A 152 -7.24 -5.83 7.84
C PHE A 152 -7.09 -4.57 8.69
N SER A 153 -6.68 -3.47 8.05
CA SER A 153 -6.39 -2.20 8.70
C SER A 153 -6.96 -1.03 7.89
N GLY A 154 -7.46 -0.01 8.56
CA GLY A 154 -8.02 1.15 7.88
C GLY A 154 -8.84 2.06 8.77
N TYR A 155 -9.82 2.70 8.15
CA TYR A 155 -10.70 3.70 8.74
C TYR A 155 -12.13 3.18 8.76
N LEU A 156 -12.85 3.46 9.85
CA LEU A 156 -14.25 3.10 10.01
C LEU A 156 -15.03 4.28 10.59
N TYR A 157 -16.11 4.67 9.93
CA TYR A 157 -17.10 5.61 10.46
C TYR A 157 -18.18 4.85 11.23
N THR A 158 -18.37 5.20 12.49
CA THR A 158 -19.42 4.63 13.33
C THR A 158 -20.80 5.13 12.90
N LYS A 159 -21.88 4.50 13.38
CA LYS A 159 -23.23 5.00 13.10
C LYS A 159 -23.49 6.40 13.66
N LYS A 160 -22.77 6.79 14.71
CA LYS A 160 -22.82 8.16 15.27
C LYS A 160 -21.90 9.14 14.54
N GLY A 161 -21.28 8.74 13.43
CA GLY A 161 -20.40 9.59 12.62
C GLY A 161 -18.98 9.74 13.15
N LYS A 162 -18.59 9.01 14.21
CA LYS A 162 -17.23 9.07 14.73
C LYS A 162 -16.28 8.31 13.81
N LEU A 163 -15.16 8.94 13.45
CA LEU A 163 -14.08 8.26 12.73
C LEU A 163 -13.22 7.45 13.72
N LEU A 164 -13.05 6.17 13.43
CA LEU A 164 -12.14 5.25 14.09
C LEU A 164 -11.02 4.83 13.12
N ILE A 165 -9.82 4.63 13.67
CA ILE A 165 -8.70 3.99 12.98
C ILE A 165 -8.56 2.61 13.62
N PHE A 166 -8.42 1.57 12.81
CA PHE A 166 -8.34 0.20 13.30
C PHE A 166 -7.25 -0.60 12.59
N SER A 167 -6.76 -1.63 13.27
CA SER A 167 -5.93 -2.67 12.68
C SER A 167 -6.25 -4.01 13.35
N THR A 168 -6.41 -5.04 12.53
CA THR A 168 -6.58 -6.43 12.96
C THR A 168 -5.55 -7.28 12.24
N LEU A 169 -4.70 -7.97 12.98
CA LEU A 169 -3.68 -8.88 12.46
C LEU A 169 -3.90 -10.25 13.11
N VAL A 170 -4.30 -11.23 12.31
CA VAL A 170 -4.52 -12.61 12.74
C VAL A 170 -3.44 -13.48 12.13
N ASN A 171 -2.53 -13.97 12.96
CA ASN A 171 -1.41 -14.82 12.56
C ASN A 171 -1.60 -16.25 13.06
N ASN A 172 -0.92 -17.20 12.38
CA ASN A 172 -0.89 -18.62 12.72
C ASN A 172 -2.28 -19.28 12.86
N HIS A 173 -3.27 -18.81 12.09
CA HIS A 173 -4.59 -19.44 12.09
C HIS A 173 -4.59 -20.70 11.21
N GLN A 174 -5.36 -21.70 11.62
CA GLN A 174 -5.53 -22.95 10.85
C GLN A 174 -6.84 -22.99 10.06
N SER A 175 -7.71 -21.99 10.22
CA SER A 175 -8.97 -21.86 9.48
C SER A 175 -8.76 -21.29 8.07
N SER A 176 -9.81 -21.31 7.24
CA SER A 176 -9.77 -20.61 5.96
C SER A 176 -9.70 -19.08 6.16
N ALA A 177 -9.00 -18.38 5.27
CA ALA A 177 -8.93 -16.92 5.31
C ALA A 177 -10.33 -16.27 5.25
N THR A 178 -11.27 -16.87 4.53
CA THR A 178 -12.67 -16.42 4.46
C THR A 178 -13.36 -16.47 5.82
N ALA A 179 -13.20 -17.55 6.58
CA ALA A 179 -13.81 -17.66 7.91
C ALA A 179 -13.28 -16.59 8.86
N VAL A 180 -11.95 -16.37 8.86
CA VAL A 180 -11.32 -15.32 9.66
C VAL A 180 -11.79 -13.93 9.24
N ARG A 181 -11.85 -13.64 7.94
CA ARG A 181 -12.37 -12.35 7.43
C ARG A 181 -13.82 -12.10 7.85
N ARG A 182 -14.68 -13.13 7.85
CA ARG A 182 -16.08 -13.01 8.33
C ARG A 182 -16.16 -12.74 9.83
N ALA A 183 -15.28 -13.35 10.63
CA ALA A 183 -15.19 -13.06 12.06
C ALA A 183 -14.76 -11.60 12.31
N VAL A 184 -13.74 -11.12 11.58
CA VAL A 184 -13.30 -9.71 11.63
C VAL A 184 -14.41 -8.75 11.20
N GLU A 185 -15.14 -9.07 10.13
CA GLU A 185 -16.29 -8.28 9.67
C GLU A 185 -17.37 -8.16 10.75
N LYS A 186 -17.76 -9.29 11.37
CA LYS A 186 -18.74 -9.29 12.46
C LYS A 186 -18.26 -8.46 13.65
N PHE A 187 -16.98 -8.58 14.03
CA PHE A 187 -16.38 -7.79 15.09
C PHE A 187 -16.45 -6.28 14.81
N LEU A 188 -16.02 -5.85 13.62
CA LEU A 188 -16.02 -4.43 13.24
C LEU A 188 -17.43 -3.87 13.08
N GLN A 189 -18.40 -4.64 12.60
CA GLN A 189 -19.81 -4.24 12.59
C GLN A 189 -20.35 -4.04 14.02
N GLY A 190 -19.95 -4.87 14.97
CA GLY A 190 -20.27 -4.69 16.39
C GLY A 190 -19.73 -3.36 16.94
N ILE A 191 -18.45 -3.05 16.66
CA ILE A 191 -17.83 -1.77 17.04
C ILE A 191 -18.56 -0.59 16.40
N ARG A 192 -18.88 -0.66 15.10
CA ARG A 192 -19.60 0.38 14.36
C ARG A 192 -20.96 0.73 14.97
N ASN A 193 -21.69 -0.28 15.45
CA ASN A 193 -23.02 -0.12 16.00
C ASN A 193 -23.00 0.38 17.45
N LYS A 194 -21.95 0.06 18.21
CA LYS A 194 -21.82 0.44 19.63
C LYS A 194 -21.43 1.91 19.82
N TYR A 195 -20.51 2.40 18.98
CA TYR A 195 -19.98 3.77 19.04
C TYR A 195 -20.56 4.64 17.92
#